data_AF-A0A0G1NJM9-F1
#
_entry.id   AF-A0A0G1NJM9-F1
#
_cell.length_a   1.000
_cell.length_b   1.000
_cell.length_c   1.000
_cell.angle_alpha   90.00
_cell.angle_beta   90.00
_cell.angle_gamma   90.00
#
_symmetry.space_group_name_H-M   'P 1'
#
loop_
_entity.id
_entity.type
_entity.pdbx_description
1 polymer ?
#
loop_
_entity_poly.entity_id
_entity_poly.type
_entity_poly.pdbx_seq_one_letter_code
_entity_poly.pdbx_strand_id
1 'polypeptide(L)'
;MRGKNDVPSVFLTLCRIGEMSRQEIDDSWSKITDKTFLEFSRWLIDETKLSDSQAVGLQKLVEAPQGEEQKALGQLVQTFSPDQKQQASAKLLSSLVANLQEFYNTLYQGKTMEQKQVIDAFLKSKEEN
;
A
#
# COMPACT_ATOMS: atom_id res chain seq x y z
N MET A 1 18.51 -0.61 10.78
CA MET A 1 17.93 0.69 10.39
C MET A 1 16.86 0.38 9.36
N ARG A 2 15.56 0.54 9.70
CA ARG A 2 14.47 0.38 8.71
C ARG A 2 14.75 1.39 7.58
N GLY A 3 14.81 0.92 6.34
CA GLY A 3 14.86 1.82 5.20
C GLY A 3 13.69 2.79 5.34
N LYS A 4 13.95 4.10 5.27
CA LYS A 4 12.88 5.08 5.16
C LYS A 4 12.11 4.69 3.90
N ASN A 5 10.94 4.08 4.05
CA ASN A 5 9.97 4.05 2.98
C ASN A 5 9.61 5.52 2.78
N ASP A 6 10.16 6.13 1.72
CA ASP A 6 9.93 7.54 1.46
C ASP A 6 8.44 7.73 1.23
N VAL A 7 7.78 8.40 2.19
CA VAL A 7 6.37 8.72 2.12
C VAL A 7 6.14 9.56 0.86
N PRO A 8 5.25 9.15 -0.06
CA PRO A 8 4.99 9.91 -1.29
C PRO A 8 4.61 11.36 -0.99
N SER A 9 5.18 12.31 -1.74
CA SER A 9 4.96 13.75 -1.52
C SER A 9 3.48 14.15 -1.59
N VAL A 10 2.70 13.49 -2.46
CA VAL A 10 1.25 13.68 -2.58
C VAL A 10 0.53 13.24 -1.30
N PHE A 11 0.86 12.06 -0.77
CA PHE A 11 0.30 11.55 0.49
C PHE A 11 0.67 12.45 1.67
N LEU A 12 1.95 12.86 1.76
CA LEU A 12 2.45 13.78 2.78
C LEU A 12 1.68 15.12 2.76
N THR A 13 1.41 15.65 1.57
CA THR A 13 0.70 16.93 1.40
C THR A 13 -0.76 16.80 1.83
N LEU A 14 -1.45 15.74 1.43
CA LEU A 14 -2.84 15.47 1.83
C LEU A 14 -2.98 15.33 3.35
N CYS A 15 -2.08 14.60 3.99
CA CYS A 15 -2.13 14.44 5.44
C CYS A 15 -1.84 15.75 6.19
N ARG A 16 -0.96 16.60 5.65
CA ARG A 16 -0.68 17.94 6.21
C ARG A 16 -1.85 18.90 6.09
N ILE A 17 -2.59 18.86 4.97
CA ILE A 17 -3.87 19.59 4.85
C ILE A 17 -4.86 19.08 5.91
N GLY A 18 -4.83 17.78 6.18
CA GLY A 18 -5.55 17.16 7.29
C GLY A 18 -4.97 17.43 8.68
N GLU A 19 -3.97 18.30 8.83
CA GLU A 19 -3.32 18.71 10.09
C GLU A 19 -2.67 17.56 10.88
N MET A 20 -2.32 16.45 10.21
CA MET A 20 -1.61 15.36 10.85
C MET A 20 -0.15 15.74 11.14
N SER A 21 0.33 15.38 12.33
CA SER A 21 1.74 15.49 12.69
C SER A 21 2.59 14.52 11.87
N ARG A 22 3.90 14.77 11.80
CA ARG A 22 4.81 13.89 11.03
C ARG A 22 4.75 12.44 11.50
N GLN A 23 4.66 12.20 12.80
CA GLN A 23 4.58 10.86 13.36
C GLN A 23 3.30 10.15 12.91
N GLU A 24 2.14 10.83 12.94
CA GLU A 24 0.87 10.25 12.49
C GLU A 24 0.88 9.93 11.00
N ILE A 25 1.58 10.74 10.19
CA ILE A 25 1.77 10.48 8.75
C ILE A 25 2.59 9.21 8.54
N ASP A 26 3.74 9.11 9.23
CA ASP A 26 4.63 7.96 9.08
C ASP A 26 3.93 6.67 9.58
N ASP A 27 3.17 6.75 10.68
CA ASP A 27 2.38 5.63 11.21
C ASP A 27 1.24 5.22 10.27
N SER A 28 0.53 6.20 9.68
CA SER A 28 -0.56 5.93 8.73
C SER A 28 -0.04 5.32 7.44
N TRP A 29 1.10 5.81 6.93
CA TRP A 29 1.76 5.24 5.77
C TRP A 29 2.17 3.79 6.02
N SER A 30 2.80 3.52 7.17
CA SER A 30 3.16 2.14 7.57
C SER A 30 1.94 1.22 7.61
N LYS A 31 0.84 1.66 8.21
CA LYS A 31 -0.41 0.88 8.28
C LYS A 31 -0.98 0.57 6.90
N ILE A 32 -1.01 1.55 6.00
CA ILE A 32 -1.50 1.38 4.61
C ILE A 32 -0.62 0.38 3.87
N THR A 33 0.71 0.52 3.98
CA THR A 33 1.63 -0.40 3.29
C THR A 33 1.51 -1.81 3.87
N ASP A 34 1.48 -1.96 5.18
CA ASP A 34 1.40 -3.28 5.84
C ASP A 34 0.09 -3.99 5.48
N LYS A 35 -1.04 -3.28 5.51
CA LYS A 35 -2.35 -3.81 5.09
C LYS A 35 -2.31 -4.25 3.62
N THR A 36 -1.76 -3.40 2.75
CA THR A 36 -1.63 -3.70 1.31
C THR A 36 -0.79 -4.95 1.08
N PHE A 37 0.35 -5.08 1.75
CA PHE A 37 1.22 -6.25 1.61
C PHE A 37 0.55 -7.52 2.12
N LEU A 38 -0.18 -7.45 3.24
CA LEU A 38 -0.90 -8.60 3.78
C LEU A 38 -2.00 -9.09 2.83
N GLU A 39 -2.83 -8.17 2.32
CA GLU A 39 -3.89 -8.50 1.36
C GLU A 39 -3.35 -9.06 0.05
N PHE A 40 -2.28 -8.47 -0.46
CA PHE A 40 -1.58 -8.97 -1.64
C PHE A 40 -1.01 -10.37 -1.43
N SER A 41 -0.38 -10.63 -0.28
CA SER A 41 0.20 -11.94 0.05
C SER A 41 -0.87 -13.01 0.16
N ARG A 42 -2.01 -12.70 0.79
CA ARG A 42 -3.17 -13.61 0.84
C ARG A 42 -3.70 -13.93 -0.55
N TRP A 43 -3.88 -12.91 -1.39
CA TRP A 43 -4.31 -13.12 -2.76
C TRP A 43 -3.35 -14.00 -3.56
N LEU A 44 -2.03 -13.82 -3.39
CA LEU A 44 -1.06 -14.70 -4.05
C LEU A 44 -1.27 -16.17 -3.63
N ILE A 45 -1.49 -16.44 -2.35
CA ILE A 45 -1.77 -17.80 -1.86
C ILE A 45 -3.05 -18.37 -2.49
N ASP A 46 -4.10 -17.57 -2.57
CA ASP A 46 -5.44 -18.06 -2.94
C ASP A 46 -5.68 -18.15 -4.45
N GLU A 47 -5.13 -17.21 -5.24
CA GLU A 47 -5.52 -17.03 -6.64
C GLU A 47 -4.42 -17.31 -7.66
N THR A 48 -3.16 -17.41 -7.24
CA THR A 48 -2.11 -17.81 -8.16
C THR A 48 -1.92 -19.33 -8.09
N LYS A 49 -1.84 -19.99 -9.26
CA LYS A 49 -1.41 -21.40 -9.37
C LYS A 49 0.08 -21.50 -9.04
N LEU A 50 0.43 -21.20 -7.80
CA LEU A 50 1.78 -21.29 -7.29
C LEU A 50 2.20 -22.75 -7.32
N SER A 51 3.47 -23.00 -7.65
CA SER A 51 4.06 -24.30 -7.36
C SER A 51 4.11 -24.52 -5.85
N ASP A 52 4.16 -25.78 -5.40
CA ASP A 52 4.25 -26.12 -3.97
C ASP A 52 5.43 -25.39 -3.28
N SER A 53 6.54 -25.21 -3.98
CA SER A 53 7.71 -24.44 -3.50
C SER A 53 7.43 -22.95 -3.31
N GLN A 54 6.59 -22.35 -4.16
CA GLN A 54 6.20 -20.95 -4.07
C GLN A 54 5.15 -20.74 -2.96
N ALA A 55 4.21 -21.67 -2.82
CA ALA A 55 3.19 -21.65 -1.76
C ALA A 55 3.82 -21.74 -0.36
N VAL A 56 4.78 -22.66 -0.15
CA VAL A 56 5.51 -22.78 1.13
C VAL A 56 6.33 -21.53 1.44
N GLY A 57 6.89 -20.86 0.43
CA GLY A 57 7.59 -19.59 0.60
C GLY A 57 6.66 -18.46 1.07
N LEU A 58 5.45 -18.40 0.51
CA LEU A 58 4.41 -17.42 0.87
C LEU A 58 3.76 -17.65 2.23
N GLN A 59 3.56 -18.92 2.61
CA GLN A 59 2.95 -19.26 3.88
C GLN A 59 3.86 -18.84 5.05
N LYS A 60 5.17 -19.06 4.90
CA LYS A 60 6.19 -18.56 5.84
C LYS A 60 6.25 -17.04 5.91
N LEU A 61 5.91 -16.37 4.81
CA LEU A 61 5.86 -14.92 4.66
C LEU A 61 4.68 -14.29 5.41
N VAL A 62 3.50 -14.93 5.36
CA VAL A 62 2.31 -14.52 6.10
C VAL A 62 2.46 -14.75 7.60
N GLU A 63 3.27 -15.74 7.99
CA GLU A 63 3.56 -16.09 9.38
C GLU A 63 4.83 -15.42 9.94
N ALA A 64 5.61 -14.71 9.12
CA ALA A 64 6.85 -14.07 9.53
C ALA A 64 6.62 -12.76 10.32
N PRO A 65 7.56 -12.39 11.21
CA PRO A 65 7.53 -11.10 11.89
C PRO A 65 7.91 -9.94 10.95
N GLN A 66 7.23 -8.80 11.14
CA GLN A 66 7.35 -7.57 10.34
C GLN A 66 8.80 -7.15 10.02
N GLY A 67 9.13 -7.12 8.73
CA GLY A 67 10.34 -6.57 8.13
C GLY A 67 11.06 -7.48 7.13
N GLU A 68 10.85 -8.79 7.17
CA GLU A 68 11.45 -9.74 6.21
C GLU A 68 10.56 -9.98 4.97
N GLU A 69 9.32 -9.53 5.02
CA GLU A 69 8.31 -9.91 4.05
C GLU A 69 8.56 -9.29 2.68
N GLN A 70 8.93 -8.02 2.63
CA GLN A 70 9.20 -7.35 1.36
C GLN A 70 10.34 -8.01 0.56
N LYS A 71 11.38 -8.48 1.26
CA LYS A 71 12.53 -9.13 0.61
C LYS A 71 12.16 -10.50 0.07
N ALA A 72 11.43 -11.30 0.85
CA ALA A 72 11.00 -12.62 0.43
C ALA A 72 9.91 -12.55 -0.66
N LEU A 73 8.98 -11.60 -0.59
CA LEU A 73 8.04 -11.29 -1.68
C LEU A 73 8.78 -10.88 -2.96
N GLY A 74 9.79 -10.01 -2.84
CA GLY A 74 10.62 -9.60 -3.96
C GLY A 74 11.29 -10.80 -4.64
N GLN A 75 11.84 -11.73 -3.87
CA GLN A 75 12.44 -12.97 -4.38
C GLN A 75 11.40 -13.89 -5.04
N LEU A 76 10.23 -14.02 -4.44
CA LEU A 76 9.15 -14.83 -5.01
C LEU A 76 8.69 -14.28 -6.37
N VAL A 77 8.45 -12.97 -6.46
CA VAL A 77 8.03 -12.32 -7.70
C VAL A 77 9.07 -12.50 -8.80
N GLN A 78 10.37 -12.67 -8.49
CA GLN A 78 11.37 -12.98 -9.52
C GLN A 78 11.12 -14.33 -10.21
N THR A 79 10.55 -15.31 -9.50
CA THR A 79 10.25 -16.65 -10.01
C THR A 79 9.00 -16.72 -10.88
N PHE A 80 8.21 -15.64 -10.93
CA PHE A 80 6.99 -15.57 -11.72
C PHE A 80 7.27 -15.45 -13.22
N SER A 81 6.41 -16.06 -14.02
CA SER A 81 6.35 -15.82 -15.46
C SER A 81 6.00 -14.35 -15.76
N PRO A 82 6.24 -13.85 -17.00
CA PRO A 82 5.85 -12.49 -17.37
C PRO A 82 4.37 -12.17 -17.08
N ASP A 83 3.47 -13.10 -17.41
CA ASP A 83 2.03 -12.93 -17.18
C ASP A 83 1.69 -12.87 -15.69
N GLN A 84 2.32 -13.73 -14.88
CA GLN A 84 2.15 -13.72 -13.43
C GLN A 84 2.71 -12.42 -12.81
N LYS A 85 3.83 -11.90 -13.32
CA LYS A 85 4.39 -10.61 -12.90
C LYS A 85 3.44 -9.46 -13.22
N GLN A 86 2.80 -9.48 -14.39
CA GLN A 86 1.82 -8.47 -14.77
C GLN A 86 0.58 -8.52 -13.87
N GLN A 87 0.03 -9.70 -13.64
CA GLN A 87 -1.12 -9.90 -12.74
C GLN A 87 -0.80 -9.49 -11.30
N ALA A 88 0.35 -9.92 -10.78
CA ALA A 88 0.83 -9.56 -9.45
C ALA A 88 1.01 -8.04 -9.29
N SER A 89 1.60 -7.38 -10.29
CA SER A 89 1.77 -5.93 -10.26
C SER A 89 0.43 -5.19 -10.29
N ALA A 90 -0.51 -5.63 -11.14
CA ALA A 90 -1.86 -5.06 -11.20
C ALA A 90 -2.64 -5.27 -9.89
N LYS A 91 -2.49 -6.44 -9.25
CA LYS A 91 -3.12 -6.70 -7.94
C LYS A 91 -2.51 -5.85 -6.84
N LEU A 92 -1.19 -5.76 -6.76
CA LEU A 92 -0.51 -4.95 -5.75
C LEU A 92 -0.92 -3.48 -5.88
N LEU A 93 -0.95 -2.96 -7.10
CA LEU A 93 -1.37 -1.58 -7.37
C LEU A 93 -2.84 -1.36 -6.99
N SER A 94 -3.75 -2.24 -7.39
CA SER A 94 -5.17 -2.09 -7.06
C SER A 94 -5.44 -2.20 -5.55
N SER A 95 -4.71 -3.06 -4.83
CA SER A 95 -4.80 -3.17 -3.36
C SER A 95 -4.28 -1.91 -2.67
N LEU A 96 -3.16 -1.34 -3.16
CA LEU A 96 -2.64 -0.07 -2.64
C LEU A 96 -3.63 1.08 -2.86
N VAL A 97 -4.21 1.17 -4.06
CA VAL A 97 -5.22 2.20 -4.39
C VAL A 97 -6.45 2.07 -3.49
N ALA A 98 -6.96 0.86 -3.28
CA ALA A 98 -8.11 0.63 -2.41
C ALA A 98 -7.84 1.06 -0.95
N ASN A 99 -6.68 0.68 -0.40
CA ASN A 99 -6.29 1.06 0.96
C ASN A 99 -6.04 2.57 1.11
N LEU A 100 -5.51 3.23 0.08
CA LEU A 100 -5.39 4.68 0.04
C LEU A 100 -6.76 5.35 -0.01
N GLN A 101 -7.70 4.85 -0.81
CA GLN A 101 -9.07 5.38 -0.88
C GLN A 101 -9.81 5.26 0.45
N GLU A 102 -9.67 4.12 1.15
CA GLU A 102 -10.25 3.94 2.48
C GLU A 102 -9.69 4.94 3.50
N PHE A 103 -8.35 5.12 3.48
CA PHE A 103 -7.70 6.15 4.30
C PHE A 103 -8.22 7.55 3.96
N TYR A 104 -8.29 7.92 2.69
CA TYR A 104 -8.77 9.24 2.26
C TYR A 104 -10.21 9.49 2.65
N ASN A 105 -11.10 8.50 2.51
CA ASN A 105 -12.49 8.62 2.93
C ASN A 105 -12.59 8.88 4.43
N THR A 106 -11.80 8.15 5.23
CA THR A 106 -11.75 8.33 6.69
C THR A 106 -11.21 9.71 7.05
N LEU A 107 -10.11 10.13 6.42
CA LEU A 107 -9.51 11.44 6.61
C LEU A 107 -10.53 12.54 6.28
N TYR A 108 -11.17 12.46 5.11
CA TYR A 108 -12.13 13.44 4.59
C TYR A 108 -13.37 13.56 5.48
N GLN A 109 -13.94 12.45 5.96
CA GLN A 109 -15.12 12.47 6.82
C GLN A 109 -14.88 13.25 8.12
N GLY A 110 -13.67 13.16 8.69
CA GLY A 110 -13.27 13.88 9.90
C GLY A 110 -12.93 15.37 9.71
N LYS A 111 -13.08 15.94 8.51
CA LYS A 111 -12.68 17.33 8.21
C LYS A 111 -13.83 18.33 8.22
N THR A 112 -13.47 19.59 8.50
CA THR A 112 -14.34 20.76 8.33
C THR A 112 -14.64 20.98 6.84
N MET A 113 -15.68 21.78 6.55
CA MET A 113 -16.06 22.09 5.16
C MET A 113 -14.93 22.79 4.40
N GLU A 114 -14.21 23.70 5.05
CA GLU A 114 -13.06 24.42 4.46
C GLU A 114 -11.91 23.45 4.13
N GLN A 115 -11.56 22.56 5.07
CA GLN A 115 -10.54 21.53 4.84
C GLN A 115 -10.91 20.58 3.69
N LYS A 116 -12.19 20.19 3.58
CA LYS A 116 -12.70 19.38 2.47
C LYS A 116 -12.50 20.08 1.12
N GLN A 117 -12.83 21.37 1.03
CA GLN A 117 -12.64 22.17 -0.19
C GLN A 117 -11.16 22.26 -0.59
N VAL A 118 -10.24 22.41 0.37
CA VAL A 118 -8.80 22.42 0.10
C VAL A 118 -8.31 21.05 -0.39
N ILE A 119 -8.78 19.96 0.21
CA ILE A 119 -8.47 18.59 -0.25
C ILE A 119 -8.97 18.38 -1.68
N ASP A 120 -10.23 18.73 -1.97
CA ASP A 120 -10.84 18.55 -3.29
C ASP A 120 -10.12 19.37 -4.37
N ALA A 121 -9.76 20.63 -4.05
CA ALA A 121 -8.99 21.48 -4.95
C ALA A 121 -7.58 20.92 -5.22
N PHE A 122 -6.91 20.40 -4.17
CA PHE A 122 -5.60 19.79 -4.32
C PHE A 122 -5.66 18.54 -5.20
N LEU A 123 -6.63 17.64 -4.97
CA LEU A 123 -6.80 16.42 -5.76
C LEU A 123 -7.09 16.74 -7.23
N LYS A 124 -8.00 17.69 -7.49
CA LYS A 124 -8.30 18.13 -8.86
C LYS A 124 -7.08 18.67 -9.59
N SER A 125 -6.21 19.42 -8.90
CA SER A 125 -4.96 19.94 -9.50
C SER A 125 -3.96 18.84 -9.91
N LYS A 126 -4.12 17.61 -9.43
CA LYS A 126 -3.29 16.45 -9.77
C LYS A 126 -3.86 15.60 -10.90
N GLU A 127 -5.14 15.76 -11.24
CA GLU A 127 -5.77 15.10 -12.39
C GLU A 127 -5.53 15.87 -13.70
N GLU A 128 -5.28 17.18 -13.61
CA GLU A 128 -5.07 18.08 -14.75
C GLU A 128 -3.60 18.18 -15.20
N ASN A 129 -2.67 17.48 -14.53
CA ASN A 129 -1.23 17.42 -14.84
C ASN A 129 -0.78 16.00 -15.12
#